data_AF-A0A7W7YJQ8-F1
#
_entry.id   AF-A0A7W7YJQ8-F1
#
_cell.length_a   1.000
_cell.length_b   1.000
_cell.length_c   1.000
_cell.angle_alpha   90.00
_cell.angle_beta   90.00
_cell.angle_gamma   90.00
#
_symmetry.space_group_name_H-M   'P 1'
#
loop_
_entity.id
_entity.type
_entity.pdbx_description
1 polymer ?
#
loop_
_entity_poly.entity_id
_entity_poly.type
_entity_poly.pdbx_seq_one_letter_code
_entity_poly.pdbx_strand_id
1 'polypeptide(L)'
;MTAIQRTPEVQAFWERLKRFQLNDNDAVYGYADRLARENGWSHRFAERVIFECKRFLLMTQQAGSPVTPSEEMNQAWHLHRVYTRSYGDKLCTEVLKKPLHHEPTAGVVEEGEGTVPQSPICEK
;
A
#
# COMPACT_ATOMS: atom_id res chain seq x y z
N MET A 1 -15.82 -5.84 16.96
CA MET A 1 -15.74 -5.28 15.59
C MET A 1 -16.32 -3.88 15.60
N THR A 2 -15.48 -2.86 15.73
CA THR A 2 -15.94 -1.46 15.72
C THR A 2 -16.33 -1.11 14.29
N ALA A 3 -17.59 -0.75 14.05
CA ALA A 3 -18.03 -0.28 12.74
C ALA A 3 -17.18 0.93 12.33
N ILE A 4 -16.74 0.97 11.06
CA ILE A 4 -16.07 2.13 10.48
C ILE A 4 -17.02 3.31 10.63
N GLN A 5 -16.75 4.20 11.59
CA GLN A 5 -17.59 5.35 11.80
C GLN A 5 -17.40 6.31 10.63
N ARG A 6 -18.49 6.65 9.93
CA ARG A 6 -18.48 7.67 8.87
C ARG A 6 -18.51 9.05 9.52
N THR A 7 -17.44 9.42 10.21
CA THR A 7 -17.35 10.76 10.78
C THR A 7 -16.96 11.78 9.70
N PRO A 8 -17.27 13.08 9.88
CA PRO A 8 -16.83 14.13 8.96
C PRO A 8 -15.32 14.16 8.74
N GLU A 9 -14.54 13.82 9.77
CA GLU A 9 -13.08 13.74 9.70
C GLU A 9 -12.62 12.61 8.78
N VAL A 10 -13.25 11.44 8.88
CA VAL A 10 -12.99 10.29 7.98
C VAL A 10 -13.34 10.63 6.54
N GLN A 11 -14.46 11.35 6.31
CA GLN A 11 -14.84 11.79 4.97
C GLN A 11 -13.82 12.79 4.39
N ALA A 12 -13.41 13.79 5.18
CA ALA A 12 -12.42 14.78 4.73
C ALA A 12 -11.07 14.13 4.41
N PHE A 13 -10.66 13.12 5.19
CA PHE A 13 -9.47 12.35 4.92
C PHE A 13 -9.59 11.50 3.64
N TRP A 14 -10.75 10.86 3.42
CA TRP A 14 -11.01 10.14 2.18
C TRP A 14 -10.96 11.05 0.94
N GLU A 15 -11.51 12.27 1.01
CA GLU A 15 -11.42 13.23 -0.09
C GLU A 15 -9.96 13.63 -0.41
N ARG A 16 -9.12 13.78 0.62
CA ARG A 16 -7.68 14.02 0.43
C ARG A 16 -7.00 12.84 -0.27
N LEU A 17 -7.26 11.60 0.16
CA LEU A 17 -6.71 10.39 -0.46
C LEU A 17 -7.15 10.24 -1.92
N LYS A 18 -8.42 10.52 -2.25
CA LYS A 18 -8.90 10.48 -3.64
C LYS A 18 -8.12 11.42 -4.54
N ARG A 19 -7.82 12.64 -4.09
CA ARG A 19 -7.09 13.66 -4.84
C ARG A 19 -5.58 13.45 -4.89
N PHE A 20 -5.03 12.69 -3.94
CA PHE A 20 -3.60 12.40 -3.88
C PHE A 20 -3.12 11.64 -5.13
N GLN A 21 -2.00 12.05 -5.72
CA GLN A 21 -1.39 11.37 -6.86
C GLN A 21 -0.19 10.55 -6.40
N LEU A 22 -0.13 9.28 -6.82
CA LEU A 22 0.91 8.32 -6.40
C LEU A 22 2.20 8.42 -7.23
N ASN A 23 2.24 9.28 -8.25
CA ASN A 23 3.46 9.60 -8.98
C ASN A 23 4.23 10.75 -8.32
N ASP A 24 5.45 10.95 -8.80
CA ASP A 24 6.16 12.22 -8.66
C ASP A 24 5.82 13.14 -9.84
N ASN A 25 5.91 14.46 -9.63
CA ASN A 25 5.62 15.47 -10.67
C ASN A 25 6.51 15.32 -11.91
N ASP A 26 7.64 14.64 -11.77
CA ASP A 26 8.67 14.48 -12.80
C ASP A 26 8.62 13.10 -13.50
N ALA A 27 7.59 12.28 -13.21
CA ALA A 27 7.49 10.94 -13.77
C ALA A 27 7.14 10.97 -15.27
N VAL A 28 7.99 10.35 -16.10
CA VAL A 28 7.83 10.25 -17.56
C VAL A 28 6.58 9.45 -17.98
N TYR A 29 6.13 8.53 -17.13
CA TYR A 29 4.92 7.73 -17.34
C TYR A 29 3.93 7.96 -16.19
N GLY A 30 2.64 7.91 -16.51
CA GLY A 30 1.58 7.90 -15.51
C GLY A 30 1.73 6.69 -14.59
N TYR A 31 1.45 6.88 -13.30
CA TYR A 31 1.55 5.80 -12.30
C TYR A 31 0.79 4.54 -12.72
N ALA A 32 -0.43 4.72 -13.23
CA ALA A 32 -1.28 3.63 -13.71
C ALA A 32 -0.70 2.91 -14.93
N ASP A 33 -0.03 3.62 -15.84
CA ASP A 33 0.60 3.00 -17.01
C ASP A 33 1.77 2.11 -16.61
N ARG A 34 2.61 2.60 -15.69
CA ARG A 34 3.72 1.80 -15.17
C ARG A 34 3.21 0.59 -14.41
N LEU A 35 2.22 0.77 -13.53
CA LEU A 35 1.60 -0.31 -12.78
C LEU A 35 1.01 -1.37 -13.71
N ALA A 36 0.31 -0.94 -14.76
CA ALA A 36 -0.27 -1.82 -15.76
C ALA A 36 0.81 -2.62 -16.50
N ARG A 37 1.86 -1.94 -16.97
CA ARG A 37 2.96 -2.56 -17.70
C ARG A 37 3.72 -3.61 -16.88
N GLU A 38 4.05 -3.29 -15.63
CA GLU A 38 4.86 -4.17 -14.76
C GLU A 38 4.10 -5.44 -14.33
N ASN A 39 2.77 -5.42 -14.35
CA ASN A 39 1.93 -6.53 -13.90
C ASN A 39 1.14 -7.21 -15.03
N GLY A 40 1.31 -6.79 -16.29
CA GLY A 40 0.54 -7.32 -17.42
C GLY A 40 -0.96 -7.00 -17.35
N TRP A 41 -1.32 -5.89 -16.70
CA TRP A 41 -2.72 -5.48 -16.52
C TRP A 41 -3.18 -4.52 -17.61
N SER A 42 -4.50 -4.41 -17.77
CA SER A 42 -5.09 -3.27 -18.49
C SER A 42 -4.96 -2.00 -17.67
N HIS A 43 -4.83 -0.85 -18.34
CA HIS A 43 -4.82 0.47 -17.69
C HIS A 43 -6.03 0.66 -16.77
N ARG A 44 -7.24 0.31 -17.24
CA ARG A 44 -8.47 0.38 -16.45
C ARG A 44 -8.43 -0.48 -15.19
N PHE A 45 -7.77 -1.65 -15.23
CA PHE A 45 -7.61 -2.46 -14.04
C PHE A 45 -6.63 -1.82 -13.06
N ALA A 46 -5.49 -1.31 -13.55
CA ALA A 46 -4.55 -0.57 -12.72
C ALA A 46 -5.20 0.64 -12.01
N GLU A 47 -6.05 1.41 -12.71
CA GLU A 47 -6.81 2.52 -12.09
C GLU A 47 -7.73 2.05 -10.96
N ARG A 48 -8.43 0.92 -11.16
CA ARG A 48 -9.26 0.31 -10.11
C ARG A 48 -8.43 -0.12 -8.91
N VAL A 49 -7.29 -0.77 -9.14
CA VAL A 49 -6.36 -1.17 -8.08
C VAL A 49 -5.83 0.04 -7.32
N ILE A 50 -5.47 1.13 -7.99
CA ILE A 50 -5.04 2.38 -7.35
C ILE A 50 -6.15 2.95 -6.45
N PHE A 51 -7.39 2.96 -6.94
CA PHE A 51 -8.53 3.42 -6.15
C PHE A 51 -8.74 2.57 -4.89
N GLU A 52 -8.67 1.25 -5.03
CA GLU A 52 -8.82 0.32 -3.91
C GLU A 52 -7.63 0.35 -2.94
N CYS A 53 -6.41 0.57 -3.44
CA CYS A 53 -5.21 0.84 -2.62
C CYS A 53 -5.42 2.08 -1.73
N LYS A 54 -6.04 3.15 -2.25
CA LYS A 54 -6.39 4.33 -1.43
C LYS A 54 -7.44 4.02 -0.36
N ARG A 55 -8.40 3.13 -0.65
CA ARG A 55 -9.37 2.67 0.36
C ARG A 55 -8.68 1.82 1.42
N PHE A 56 -7.72 0.99 1.03
CA PHE A 56 -6.88 0.26 1.97
C PHE A 56 -6.09 1.19 2.89
N LEU A 57 -5.49 2.26 2.36
CA LEU A 57 -4.85 3.28 3.20
C LEU A 57 -5.82 3.90 4.20
N LEU A 58 -7.06 4.20 3.80
CA LEU A 58 -8.09 4.65 4.73
C LEU A 58 -8.35 3.62 5.84
N MET A 59 -8.50 2.34 5.48
CA MET A 59 -8.72 1.26 6.44
C MET A 59 -7.57 1.12 7.43
N THR A 60 -6.30 1.23 6.98
CA THR A 60 -5.13 1.15 7.88
C THR A 60 -5.16 2.22 8.99
N GLN A 61 -5.76 3.38 8.73
CA GLN A 61 -5.85 4.46 9.71
C GLN A 61 -7.05 4.32 10.67
N GLN A 62 -8.04 3.51 10.31
CA GLN A 62 -9.25 3.26 11.10
C GLN A 62 -9.19 1.93 11.84
N ALA A 63 -8.40 0.97 11.37
CA ALA A 63 -8.26 -0.32 11.98
C ALA A 63 -7.52 -0.19 13.33
N GLY A 64 -8.08 -0.82 14.36
CA GLY A 64 -7.41 -0.99 15.65
C GLY A 64 -6.37 -2.12 15.66
N SER A 65 -6.17 -2.77 14.52
CA SER A 65 -5.27 -3.91 14.31
C SER A 65 -4.62 -3.83 12.93
N PRO A 66 -3.50 -4.55 12.69
CA PRO A 66 -2.94 -4.69 11.35
C PRO A 66 -3.96 -5.22 10.35
N VAL A 67 -3.87 -4.76 9.11
CA VAL A 67 -4.70 -5.22 7.98
C VAL A 67 -3.78 -5.61 6.82
N THR A 68 -4.15 -6.67 6.10
CA THR A 68 -3.37 -7.20 4.99
C THR A 68 -3.98 -6.73 3.66
N PRO A 69 -3.19 -6.15 2.73
CA PRO A 69 -3.69 -5.80 1.41
C PRO A 69 -3.98 -7.05 0.57
N SER A 70 -4.79 -6.91 -0.49
CA SER A 70 -4.80 -7.94 -1.55
C SER A 70 -3.47 -7.92 -2.32
N GLU A 71 -3.19 -8.98 -3.07
CA GLU A 71 -1.96 -9.06 -3.89
C GLU A 71 -1.83 -7.86 -4.84
N GLU A 72 -2.91 -7.44 -5.51
CA GLU A 72 -2.88 -6.33 -6.45
C GLU A 72 -2.64 -4.99 -5.75
N MET A 73 -3.26 -4.78 -4.59
CA MET A 73 -2.99 -3.61 -3.76
C MET A 73 -1.56 -3.61 -3.25
N ASN A 74 -1.00 -4.79 -2.95
CA ASN A 74 0.38 -4.94 -2.52
C ASN A 74 1.35 -4.56 -3.65
N GLN A 75 1.10 -5.01 -4.89
CA GLN A 75 1.89 -4.58 -6.06
C GLN A 75 1.82 -3.06 -6.27
N ALA A 76 0.63 -2.47 -6.14
CA ALA A 76 0.49 -1.02 -6.19
C ALA A 76 1.24 -0.33 -5.04
N TRP A 77 1.24 -0.86 -3.83
CA TRP A 77 1.99 -0.27 -2.72
C TRP A 77 3.51 -0.39 -2.94
N HIS A 78 4.00 -1.55 -3.38
CA HIS A 78 5.41 -1.76 -3.71
C HIS A 78 5.90 -0.79 -4.78
N LEU A 79 5.11 -0.58 -5.84
CA LEU A 79 5.46 0.42 -6.85
C LEU A 79 5.51 1.84 -6.27
N HIS A 80 4.60 2.21 -5.36
CA HIS A 80 4.59 3.56 -4.79
C HIS A 80 5.87 3.85 -4.00
N ARG A 81 6.41 2.83 -3.30
CA ARG A 81 7.68 2.95 -2.57
C ARG A 81 8.87 3.32 -3.44
N VAL A 82 8.81 3.07 -4.75
CA VAL A 82 9.84 3.52 -5.71
C VAL A 82 9.81 5.05 -5.88
N TYR A 83 8.64 5.68 -5.79
CA TYR A 83 8.47 7.13 -5.84
C TYR A 83 8.73 7.73 -4.45
N THR A 84 9.99 7.70 -4.02
CA THR A 84 10.40 7.98 -2.64
C THR A 84 9.91 9.33 -2.10
N ARG A 85 9.83 10.37 -2.93
CA ARG A 85 9.28 11.69 -2.54
C ARG A 85 7.76 11.64 -2.36
N SER A 86 7.04 11.12 -3.35
CA SER A 86 5.58 10.91 -3.23
C SER A 86 5.22 10.01 -2.05
N TYR A 87 5.99 8.94 -1.81
CA TYR A 87 5.74 8.00 -0.73
C TYR A 87 6.12 8.55 0.65
N GLY A 88 7.39 8.92 0.85
CA GLY A 88 7.90 9.33 2.16
C GLY A 88 7.42 10.72 2.58
N ASP A 89 7.71 11.71 1.75
CA ASP A 89 7.44 13.11 2.11
C ASP A 89 5.93 13.39 2.03
N LYS A 90 5.30 13.06 0.90
CA LYS A 90 3.89 13.42 0.71
C LYS A 90 2.94 12.44 1.41
N LEU A 91 3.01 11.15 1.10
CA LEU A 91 2.04 10.20 1.64
C LEU A 91 2.25 9.98 3.16
N CYS A 92 3.43 9.52 3.58
CA CYS A 92 3.65 9.18 4.99
C CYS A 92 3.63 10.42 5.89
N THR A 93 4.32 11.50 5.52
CA THR A 93 4.47 12.68 6.38
C THR A 93 3.27 13.62 6.31
N GLU A 94 2.81 14.00 5.11
CA GLU A 94 1.73 15.00 4.97
C GLU A 94 0.32 14.38 5.00
N VAL A 95 0.11 13.24 4.31
CA VAL A 95 -1.22 12.65 4.15
C VAL A 95 -1.60 11.82 5.38
N LEU A 96 -0.83 10.77 5.66
CA LEU A 96 -1.11 9.82 6.74
C LEU A 96 -0.75 10.38 8.12
N LYS A 97 0.31 11.19 8.21
CA LYS A 97 0.89 11.73 9.46
C LYS A 97 1.25 10.65 10.48
N LYS A 98 1.39 9.40 10.02
CA LYS A 98 1.77 8.22 10.78
C LYS A 98 2.61 7.31 9.88
N PRO A 99 3.65 6.66 10.41
CA PRO A 99 4.38 5.66 9.65
C PRO A 99 3.45 4.52 9.22
N LEU A 100 3.54 4.11 7.96
CA LEU A 100 2.89 2.89 7.47
C LEU A 100 3.97 1.81 7.37
N HIS A 101 4.08 0.99 8.41
CA HIS A 101 5.05 -0.10 8.45
C HIS A 101 4.56 -1.27 7.60
N HIS A 102 5.39 -1.69 6.65
CA HIS A 102 5.21 -2.93 5.92
C HIS A 102 6.04 -4.00 6.61
N GLU A 103 5.39 -4.92 7.32
CA GLU A 103 6.05 -6.16 7.74
C GLU A 103 6.08 -7.10 6.53
N PRO A 104 7.21 -7.75 6.21
CA PRO A 104 7.24 -8.82 5.23
C PRO A 104 6.19 -9.86 5.65
N THR A 105 5.19 -10.10 4.82
CA THR A 105 4.37 -11.30 4.97
C THR A 105 5.34 -12.46 4.85
N ALA A 106 5.55 -13.22 5.94
CA ALA A 106 6.20 -14.51 5.83
C ALA A 106 5.35 -15.28 4.82
N GLY A 107 5.88 -15.47 3.60
CA GLY A 107 5.18 -16.15 2.53
C GLY A 107 4.64 -17.44 3.13
N VAL A 108 3.34 -17.69 2.97
CA VAL A 108 2.76 -18.97 3.36
C VAL A 108 3.52 -19.99 2.51
N VAL A 109 4.50 -20.65 3.12
CA VAL A 109 5.04 -21.87 2.55
C VAL A 109 3.86 -22.82 2.56
N GLU A 110 3.37 -23.20 1.38
CA GLU A 110 2.50 -24.37 1.32
C GLU A 110 3.23 -25.51 2.05
N GLU A 111 2.52 -26.20 2.93
CA GLU A 111 3.04 -27.30 3.73
C GLU A 111 3.59 -28.39 2.80
N GLY A 112 4.90 -28.32 2.55
CA GLY A 112 5.73 -29.42 2.11
C GLY A 112 6.63 -29.79 3.26
N GLU A 113 6.29 -30.90 3.92
CA GLU A 113 7.07 -31.61 4.92
C GLU A 113 8.60 -31.52 4.68
N GLY A 114 9.35 -31.02 5.65
CA GLY A 114 10.83 -31.06 5.59
C GLY A 114 11.55 -30.02 6.45
N THR A 115 11.70 -30.32 7.74
CA THR A 115 12.74 -29.89 8.69
C THR A 115 13.54 -28.60 8.38
N VAL A 116 13.26 -27.56 9.17
CA VAL A 116 14.07 -26.32 9.25
C VAL A 116 15.23 -26.50 10.23
N PRO A 117 16.50 -26.29 9.86
CA PRO A 117 17.50 -25.88 10.82
C PRO A 117 17.41 -24.36 11.00
N GLN A 118 17.07 -23.95 12.23
CA GLN A 118 17.27 -22.57 12.69
C GLN A 118 18.75 -22.20 12.58
N SER A 119 19.03 -21.01 12.07
CA SER A 119 20.25 -20.29 12.43
C SER A 119 20.09 -18.78 12.29
N PRO A 120 20.83 -18.02 13.10
CA PRO A 120 20.26 -16.88 13.80
C PRO A 120 20.76 -15.54 13.26
N ILE A 121 19.94 -14.52 13.52
CA ILE A 121 20.29 -13.20 14.08
C ILE A 121 21.63 -12.61 13.62
N CYS A 122 21.49 -11.50 12.88
CA CYS A 122 22.52 -10.52 12.60
C CYS A 122 23.13 -9.93 13.89
N GLU A 123 24.46 -9.98 14.02
CA GLU A 123 25.22 -9.08 14.89
C GLU A 123 26.44 -8.53 14.13
N LYS A 124 26.50 -7.18 14.13
CA LYS A 124 27.58 -6.24 13.77
C LYS A 124 27.69 -5.78 12.33
#